data_AF-A0A9D3AX87-F1
#
_entry.id   AF-A0A9D3AX87-F1
#
_cell.length_a   1.000
_cell.length_b   1.000
_cell.length_c   1.000
_cell.angle_alpha   90.00
_cell.angle_beta   90.00
_cell.angle_gamma   90.00
#
_symmetry.space_group_name_H-M   'P 1'
#
loop_
_entity.id
_entity.type
_entity.pdbx_description
1 polymer ?
#
loop_
_entity_poly.entity_id
_entity_poly.type
_entity_poly.pdbx_seq_one_letter_code
_entity_poly.pdbx_strand_id
1 'polypeptide(L)'
;MAQVMLDRARNFKLTEATITRINEKYGSAEAAIEELKQVNLHAFITVVWALLAEDDPELSFEDTARLLYAKPEIMQQVDEAIVAAFTEQIVS
;
A
#
# COMPACT_ATOMS: atom_id res chain seq x y z
N MET A 1 -3.49 14.95 -13.64
CA MET A 1 -3.44 13.79 -12.72
C MET A 1 -4.86 13.34 -12.47
N ALA A 2 -5.18 12.07 -12.73
CA ALA A 2 -6.49 11.51 -12.44
C ALA A 2 -6.73 11.54 -10.91
N GLN A 3 -7.98 11.66 -10.50
CA GLN A 3 -8.37 11.61 -9.09
C GLN A 3 -8.14 10.19 -8.59
N VAL A 4 -7.04 9.96 -7.87
CA VAL A 4 -6.72 8.65 -7.26
C VAL A 4 -7.77 8.37 -6.18
N MET A 5 -8.73 7.50 -6.49
CA MET A 5 -9.68 6.95 -5.53
C MET A 5 -9.22 5.55 -5.14
N LEU A 6 -8.94 5.36 -3.85
CA LEU A 6 -8.70 4.04 -3.28
C LEU A 6 -10.03 3.34 -3.07
N ASP A 7 -10.35 2.39 -3.95
CA ASP A 7 -11.52 1.53 -3.84
C ASP A 7 -11.10 0.17 -3.25
N ARG A 8 -11.61 -0.16 -2.05
CA ARG A 8 -11.27 -1.40 -1.33
C ARG A 8 -11.56 -2.66 -2.14
N ALA A 9 -12.61 -2.67 -2.96
CA ALA A 9 -13.01 -3.87 -3.72
C ALA A 9 -12.19 -4.06 -5.00
N ARG A 10 -11.56 -2.99 -5.50
CA ARG A 10 -10.75 -3.01 -6.73
C ARG A 10 -9.24 -3.04 -6.47
N ASN A 11 -8.76 -2.27 -5.49
CA ASN A 11 -7.34 -1.91 -5.38
C ASN A 11 -6.59 -2.73 -4.32
N PHE A 12 -7.28 -3.55 -3.52
CA PHE A 12 -6.68 -4.31 -2.42
C PHE A 12 -6.58 -5.80 -2.76
N LYS A 13 -5.93 -6.09 -3.88
CA LYS A 13 -5.56 -7.47 -4.23
C LYS A 13 -4.05 -7.59 -4.16
N LEU A 14 -3.57 -8.51 -3.33
CA LEU A 14 -2.18 -8.93 -3.31
C LEU A 14 -1.92 -9.82 -4.52
N THR A 15 -1.79 -9.20 -5.69
CA THR A 15 -1.33 -9.95 -6.86
C THR A 15 0.18 -10.22 -6.74
N GLU A 16 0.67 -11.14 -7.55
CA GLU A 16 2.10 -11.45 -7.65
C GLU A 16 2.94 -10.20 -7.99
N ALA A 17 2.39 -9.28 -8.78
CA ALA A 17 3.05 -8.02 -9.13
C ALA A 17 3.16 -7.07 -7.93
N THR A 18 2.10 -6.93 -7.15
CA THR A 18 2.12 -6.15 -5.89
C THR A 18 3.13 -6.73 -4.92
N ILE A 19 3.12 -8.05 -4.70
CA ILE A 19 4.06 -8.72 -3.79
C ILE A 19 5.50 -8.51 -4.26
N THR A 20 5.77 -8.65 -5.55
CA THR A 20 7.11 -8.42 -6.11
C THR A 20 7.61 -7.01 -5.82
N ARG A 21 6.79 -5.99 -6.05
CA ARG A 21 7.17 -4.59 -5.76
C ARG A 21 7.42 -4.33 -4.28
N ILE A 22 6.60 -4.92 -3.40
CA ILE A 22 6.81 -4.82 -1.95
C ILE A 22 8.14 -5.49 -1.58
N ASN A 23 8.41 -6.68 -2.09
CA ASN A 23 9.66 -7.40 -1.83
C ASN A 23 10.88 -6.60 -2.32
N GLU A 24 10.83 -5.99 -3.50
CA GLU A 24 11.92 -5.19 -4.06
C GLU A 24 12.23 -3.93 -3.24
N LYS A 25 11.20 -3.28 -2.68
CA LYS A 25 11.37 -2.05 -1.91
C LYS A 25 11.61 -2.27 -0.42
N TYR A 26 10.97 -3.29 0.17
CA TYR A 26 10.92 -3.50 1.61
C TYR A 26 11.63 -4.78 2.07
N GLY A 27 11.99 -5.68 1.14
CA GLY A 27 12.66 -6.95 1.42
C GLY A 27 11.71 -8.13 1.38
N SER A 28 10.56 -8.05 2.07
CA SER A 28 9.48 -9.02 1.92
C SER A 28 8.11 -8.42 2.26
N ALA A 29 7.05 -9.00 1.69
CA ALA A 29 5.67 -8.68 2.01
C ALA A 29 5.37 -8.94 3.49
N GLU A 30 5.86 -10.06 4.06
CA GLU A 30 5.69 -10.38 5.47
C GLU A 30 6.35 -9.34 6.38
N ALA A 31 7.56 -8.88 6.04
CA ALA A 31 8.23 -7.84 6.80
C ALA A 31 7.49 -6.51 6.72
N ALA A 32 6.98 -6.15 5.54
CA ALA A 32 6.18 -4.94 5.35
C ALA A 32 4.91 -4.97 6.22
N ILE A 33 4.29 -6.14 6.36
CA ILE A 33 3.08 -6.32 7.16
C ILE A 33 3.37 -6.26 8.65
N GLU A 34 4.45 -6.88 9.13
CA GLU A 34 4.84 -6.78 10.54
C GLU A 34 5.15 -5.33 10.94
N GLU A 35 5.72 -4.57 10.03
CA GLU A 35 6.04 -3.16 10.24
C GLU A 35 4.81 -2.26 10.13
N LEU A 36 3.87 -2.58 9.24
CA LEU A 36 2.53 -1.97 9.21
C LEU A 36 1.80 -2.12 10.55
N LYS A 37 1.86 -3.31 11.18
CA LYS A 37 1.26 -3.53 12.52
C LYS A 37 1.89 -2.65 13.61
N GLN A 38 3.13 -2.21 13.39
CA GLN A 38 3.84 -1.28 14.28
C GLN A 38 3.64 0.19 13.89
N VAL A 39 2.71 0.47 12.96
CA VAL A 39 2.42 1.82 12.47
C VAL A 39 3.65 2.46 11.79
N ASN A 40 4.47 1.65 11.13
CA ASN A 40 5.63 2.13 10.39
C ASN A 40 5.18 2.83 9.09
N LEU A 41 5.39 4.14 9.04
CA LEU A 41 4.97 4.97 7.92
C LEU A 41 5.68 4.62 6.59
N HIS A 42 6.92 4.12 6.64
CA HIS A 42 7.63 3.71 5.43
C HIS A 42 7.04 2.44 4.84
N ALA A 43 6.71 1.46 5.69
CA ALA A 43 6.03 0.23 5.29
C ALA A 43 4.65 0.56 4.69
N PHE A 44 3.93 1.48 5.34
CA PHE A 44 2.67 2.01 4.84
C PHE A 44 2.78 2.59 3.43
N ILE A 45 3.67 3.57 3.23
CA ILE A 45 3.85 4.20 1.91
C ILE A 45 4.25 3.16 0.85
N THR A 46 5.12 2.20 1.21
CA THR A 46 5.54 1.11 0.30
C THR A 46 4.35 0.30 -0.19
N VAL A 47 3.49 -0.14 0.73
CA VAL A 47 2.34 -0.98 0.38
C VAL A 47 1.32 -0.19 -0.45
N VAL A 48 1.04 1.06 -0.08
CA VAL A 48 0.15 1.94 -0.87
C VAL A 48 0.68 2.14 -2.28
N TRP A 49 1.97 2.43 -2.42
CA TRP A 49 2.60 2.62 -3.71
C TRP A 49 2.51 1.35 -4.57
N ALA A 50 2.82 0.18 -3.99
CA ALA A 50 2.79 -1.08 -4.72
C ALA A 50 1.40 -1.43 -5.26
N LEU A 51 0.35 -1.14 -4.49
CA LEU A 51 -1.04 -1.34 -4.89
C LEU A 51 -1.44 -0.36 -6.01
N LEU A 52 -1.11 0.92 -5.88
CA LEU A 52 -1.45 1.92 -6.90
C LEU A 52 -0.64 1.76 -8.20
N ALA A 53 0.57 1.22 -8.11
CA ALA A 53 1.44 0.99 -9.27
C ALA A 53 0.94 -0.14 -10.19
N GLU A 54 -0.08 -0.91 -9.81
CA GLU A 54 -0.79 -1.78 -10.75
C GLU A 54 -1.61 -0.99 -11.76
N ASP A 55 -2.30 0.06 -11.31
CA ASP A 55 -3.13 0.91 -12.16
C ASP A 55 -2.30 2.01 -12.85
N ASP A 56 -1.24 2.49 -12.19
CA ASP A 56 -0.33 3.52 -12.72
C ASP A 56 1.16 3.13 -12.52
N PRO A 57 1.76 2.40 -13.47
CA PRO A 57 3.15 1.96 -13.38
C PRO A 57 4.19 3.09 -13.35
N GLU A 58 3.83 4.32 -13.76
CA GLU A 58 4.73 5.47 -13.71
C GLU A 58 4.72 6.16 -12.33
N LEU A 59 3.78 5.79 -11.46
CA LEU A 59 3.69 6.33 -10.11
C LEU A 59 4.94 5.97 -9.32
N SER A 60 5.66 6.98 -8.86
CA SER A 60 6.83 6.77 -8.01
C SER A 60 6.46 6.65 -6.53
N PHE A 61 7.35 6.01 -5.76
CA PHE A 61 7.25 5.96 -4.31
C PHE A 61 7.18 7.38 -3.70
N GLU A 62 7.99 8.31 -4.21
CA GLU A 62 8.04 9.70 -3.72
C GLU A 62 6.74 10.44 -3.98
N ASP A 63 6.12 10.23 -5.14
CA ASP A 63 4.85 10.85 -5.46
C ASP A 63 3.72 10.30 -4.60
N THR A 64 3.77 9.00 -4.29
CA THR A 64 2.86 8.37 -3.33
C THR A 64 3.03 8.96 -1.94
N ALA A 65 4.27 9.12 -1.47
CA ALA A 65 4.56 9.75 -0.19
C ALA A 65 4.01 11.19 -0.15
N ARG A 66 4.27 12.00 -1.17
CA ARG A 66 3.76 13.38 -1.28
C ARG A 66 2.23 13.43 -1.25
N LEU A 67 1.57 12.51 -1.95
CA LEU A 67 0.11 12.44 -1.99
C LEU A 67 -0.48 12.14 -0.60
N LEU A 68 0.11 11.17 0.12
CA LEU A 68 -0.32 10.80 1.46
C LEU A 68 -0.10 11.93 2.48
N TYR A 69 1.04 12.61 2.42
CA TYR A 69 1.31 13.76 3.29
C TYR A 69 0.41 14.96 2.98
N ALA A 70 0.07 15.19 1.71
CA ALA A 70 -0.83 16.27 1.31
C ALA A 70 -2.30 16.02 1.68
N LYS A 71 -2.66 14.77 1.98
CA LYS A 71 -4.04 14.33 2.27
C LYS A 71 -4.07 13.34 3.44
N PRO A 72 -3.87 13.80 4.69
CA PRO A 72 -3.82 12.94 5.87
C PRO A 72 -5.09 12.11 6.09
N GLU A 73 -6.23 12.59 5.60
CA GLU A 73 -7.52 11.89 5.62
C GLU A 73 -7.52 10.61 4.77
N ILE A 74 -6.78 10.63 3.65
CA ILE A 74 -6.55 9.44 2.82
C ILE A 74 -5.64 8.46 3.56
N MET A 75 -4.66 8.95 4.31
CA MET A 75 -3.75 8.13 5.10
C MET A 75 -4.52 7.21 6.07
N GLN A 76 -5.51 7.76 6.80
CA GLN A 76 -6.29 7.01 7.77
C GLN A 76 -7.19 5.94 7.13
N GLN A 77 -7.88 6.28 6.03
CA GLN A 77 -8.76 5.32 5.33
C GLN A 77 -7.98 4.16 4.71
N VAL A 78 -6.76 4.44 4.24
CA VAL A 78 -5.90 3.46 3.62
C VAL A 78 -5.22 2.57 4.65
N ASP A 79 -4.89 3.10 5.83
CA ASP A 79 -4.30 2.33 6.93
C ASP A 79 -5.27 1.24 7.41
N GLU A 80 -6.53 1.61 7.67
CA GLU A 80 -7.56 0.65 8.06
C GLU A 80 -7.82 -0.42 6.98
N ALA A 81 -7.79 -0.02 5.71
CA ALA A 81 -8.01 -0.94 4.59
C ALA A 81 -6.83 -1.90 4.36
N ILE A 82 -5.58 -1.42 4.49
CA ILE A 82 -4.37 -2.24 4.38
C ILE A 82 -4.35 -3.26 5.52
N VAL A 83 -4.53 -2.80 6.77
CA VAL A 83 -4.49 -3.69 7.93
C VAL A 83 -5.56 -4.78 7.81
N ALA A 84 -6.78 -4.44 7.39
CA ALA A 84 -7.84 -5.43 7.21
C ALA A 84 -7.53 -6.43 6.07
N ALA A 85 -7.13 -5.95 4.89
CA ALA A 85 -6.90 -6.81 3.73
C ALA A 85 -5.71 -7.77 3.92
N PHE A 86 -4.64 -7.30 4.56
CA PHE A 86 -3.42 -8.10 4.76
C PHE A 86 -3.54 -9.03 5.97
N THR A 87 -4.27 -8.64 7.01
CA THR A 87 -4.51 -9.55 8.15
C THR A 87 -5.36 -10.73 7.72
N GLU A 88 -6.45 -10.54 6.97
CA GLU A 88 -7.36 -11.63 6.56
C GLU A 88 -6.71 -12.64 5.60
N GLN A 89 -5.82 -12.20 4.70
CA GLN A 89 -5.18 -13.08 3.71
C GLN A 89 -4.02 -13.93 4.27
N ILE A 90 -3.44 -13.58 5.42
CA ILE A 90 -2.35 -14.36 6.05
C ILE A 90 -2.89 -15.48 6.96
N VAL A 91 -4.12 -15.33 7.50
CA VAL A 91 -4.73 -16.36 8.38
C VAL A 91 -5.56 -17.39 7.60
N SER A 92 -5.68 -17.24 6.27
CA SER A 92 -6.42 -18.13 5.37
C SER A 92 -5.49 -19.11 4.68
#